data_AF-Q65HP9-F1
#
_entry.id   AF-Q65HP9-F1
#
_cell.length_a   1.000
_cell.length_b   1.000
_cell.length_c   1.000
_cell.angle_alpha   90.00
_cell.angle_beta   90.00
_cell.angle_gamma   90.00
#
_symmetry.space_group_name_H-M   'P 1'
#
loop_
_entity.id
_entity.type
_entity.pdbx_description
1 polymer ?
#
loop_
_entity_poly.entity_id
_entity_poly.type
_entity_poly.pdbx_seq_one_letter_code
_entity_poly.pdbx_strand_id
1 'polypeptide(L)'
;MSIKNIYNIFKKELAFQSYSKLLIILLLPLLFISSGYIYVHYKNTMDSYQQFKKTENEYKELGIDIKQALESPVKVKEGELKSEDGDGEIVENILRFDYENFVLSLHHLEPKQSVTMTLELMGFIIFPLAFTLYAIYISSYDIRFKTMKVKAVSHDWKSVLFAKQCSVYMVMAAAVIAVVCTAYVSSLVFYSLASRDIPVGEFTIPAVSKSNILLQLAVVLAVSFIFSTIGFYLGVLFRSFITPALLYVVYSLLIPALGRFDLKNLLSNLGHAVFSFSGGFKLFTPVKVDMIPVIIILAASVGLLSAVTYYMAHRQSKYVV
;
A
#
# COMPACT_ATOMS: atom_id res chain seq x y z
N MET A 1 -13.42 -1.00 -34.92
CA MET A 1 -12.19 -1.31 -34.15
C MET A 1 -12.13 -2.83 -33.97
N SER A 2 -11.14 -3.53 -34.54
CA SER A 2 -11.09 -5.00 -34.43
C SER A 2 -10.37 -5.41 -33.14
N ILE A 3 -11.01 -6.26 -32.33
CA ILE A 3 -10.45 -6.80 -31.06
C ILE A 3 -9.07 -7.44 -31.29
N LYS A 4 -8.90 -8.14 -32.42
CA LYS A 4 -7.64 -8.78 -32.81
C LYS A 4 -6.49 -7.77 -32.95
N ASN A 5 -6.79 -6.55 -33.42
CA ASN A 5 -5.78 -5.51 -33.56
C ASN A 5 -5.34 -4.94 -32.20
N ILE A 6 -6.29 -4.71 -31.29
CA ILE A 6 -5.99 -4.25 -29.91
C ILE A 6 -5.12 -5.27 -29.19
N TYR A 7 -5.47 -6.55 -29.29
CA TYR A 7 -4.72 -7.64 -28.66
C TYR A 7 -3.27 -7.71 -29.16
N ASN A 8 -3.05 -7.56 -30.47
CA ASN A 8 -1.71 -7.55 -31.05
C ASN A 8 -0.86 -6.36 -30.54
N ILE A 9 -1.47 -5.18 -30.42
CA ILE A 9 -0.80 -3.99 -29.86
C ILE A 9 -0.48 -4.24 -28.38
N PHE A 10 -1.45 -4.72 -27.61
CA PHE A 10 -1.30 -5.05 -26.20
C PHE A 10 -0.13 -6.02 -25.96
N LYS A 11 -0.04 -7.10 -26.76
CA LYS A 11 1.07 -8.06 -26.67
C LYS A 11 2.43 -7.39 -26.93
N LYS A 12 2.50 -6.48 -27.91
CA LYS A 12 3.72 -5.70 -28.19
C LYS A 12 4.06 -4.75 -27.05
N GLU A 13 3.08 -4.10 -26.43
CA GLU A 13 3.29 -3.22 -25.28
C GLU A 13 3.85 -3.99 -24.08
N LEU A 14 3.33 -5.19 -23.80
CA LEU A 14 3.87 -6.05 -22.75
C LEU A 14 5.28 -6.53 -23.06
N ALA A 15 5.53 -6.96 -24.30
CA ALA A 15 6.87 -7.37 -24.73
C ALA A 15 7.87 -6.21 -24.58
N PHE A 16 7.48 -4.99 -24.96
CA PHE A 16 8.29 -3.80 -24.75
C PHE A 16 8.60 -3.57 -23.27
N GLN A 17 7.59 -3.64 -22.39
CA GLN A 17 7.77 -3.46 -20.95
C GLN A 17 8.72 -4.50 -20.34
N SER A 18 8.67 -5.75 -20.82
CA SER A 18 9.61 -6.81 -20.43
C SER A 18 11.02 -6.55 -20.96
N TYR A 19 11.18 -6.29 -22.26
CA TYR A 19 12.51 -6.13 -22.89
C TYR A 19 13.24 -4.86 -22.43
N SER A 20 12.50 -3.80 -22.11
CA SER A 20 13.04 -2.57 -21.53
C SER A 20 13.32 -2.69 -20.02
N LYS A 21 13.13 -3.88 -19.43
CA LYS A 21 13.32 -4.16 -18.00
C LYS A 21 12.45 -3.32 -17.07
N LEU A 22 11.43 -2.62 -17.59
CA LEU A 22 10.52 -1.80 -16.78
C LEU A 22 9.77 -2.64 -15.75
N LEU A 23 9.41 -3.87 -16.10
CA LEU A 23 8.80 -4.80 -15.15
C LEU A 23 9.74 -5.10 -13.97
N ILE A 24 11.04 -5.28 -14.23
CA ILE A 24 12.02 -5.55 -13.18
C ILE A 24 12.22 -4.30 -12.30
N ILE A 25 12.36 -3.13 -12.93
CA ILE A 25 12.53 -1.85 -12.24
C ILE A 25 11.31 -1.54 -11.34
N LEU A 26 10.11 -1.92 -11.77
CA LEU A 26 8.90 -1.78 -10.95
C LEU A 26 8.80 -2.85 -9.87
N LEU A 27 8.95 -4.13 -10.22
CA LEU A 27 8.66 -5.24 -9.31
C LEU A 27 9.71 -5.37 -8.22
N LEU A 28 11.00 -5.29 -8.54
CA LEU A 28 12.06 -5.59 -7.58
C LEU A 28 12.00 -4.69 -6.33
N PRO A 29 11.83 -3.36 -6.44
CA PRO A 29 11.63 -2.50 -5.27
C PRO A 29 10.37 -2.85 -4.47
N LEU A 30 9.25 -3.17 -5.15
CA LEU A 30 8.00 -3.54 -4.47
C LEU A 30 8.16 -4.83 -3.66
N LEU A 31 8.80 -5.85 -4.24
CA LEU A 31 9.07 -7.11 -3.54
C LEU A 31 10.03 -6.90 -2.36
N PHE A 32 11.06 -6.07 -2.55
CA PHE A 32 12.02 -5.75 -1.50
C PHE A 32 11.37 -4.99 -0.33
N ILE A 33 10.55 -3.97 -0.62
CA ILE A 33 9.80 -3.22 0.41
C ILE A 33 8.83 -4.16 1.14
N SER A 34 8.16 -5.06 0.42
CA SER A 34 7.24 -6.04 1.02
C SER A 34 7.94 -6.96 2.02
N SER A 35 9.07 -7.55 1.62
CA SER A 35 9.82 -8.47 2.47
C SER A 35 10.51 -7.73 3.62
N GLY A 36 11.08 -6.54 3.33
CA GLY A 36 11.71 -5.67 4.31
C GLY A 36 10.74 -5.18 5.39
N TYR A 37 9.48 -4.89 5.03
CA TYR A 37 8.47 -4.52 6.02
C TYR A 37 8.17 -5.65 7.01
N ILE A 38 8.09 -6.89 6.54
CA ILE A 38 7.89 -8.06 7.42
C ILE A 38 9.15 -8.32 8.27
N TYR A 39 10.34 -8.11 7.71
CA TYR A 39 11.58 -8.19 8.47
C TYR A 39 11.63 -7.18 9.63
N VAL A 40 11.15 -5.95 9.41
CA VAL A 40 11.02 -4.95 10.48
C VAL A 40 10.07 -5.43 11.57
N HIS A 41 8.92 -6.03 11.22
CA HIS A 41 8.02 -6.62 12.22
C HIS A 41 8.67 -7.76 12.98
N TYR A 42 9.38 -8.66 12.31
CA TYR A 42 10.14 -9.72 12.95
C TYR A 42 11.14 -9.18 13.99
N LYS A 43 11.88 -8.13 13.64
CA LYS A 43 12.81 -7.48 14.57
C LYS A 43 12.08 -6.86 15.75
N ASN A 44 11.00 -6.12 15.52
CA ASN A 44 10.20 -5.54 16.58
C ASN A 44 9.61 -6.60 17.54
N THR A 45 9.15 -7.74 17.01
CA THR A 45 8.66 -8.87 17.83
C THR A 45 9.77 -9.45 18.70
N MET A 46 10.96 -9.65 18.15
CA MET A 46 12.10 -10.17 18.90
C MET A 46 12.54 -9.18 19.99
N ASP A 47 12.63 -7.89 19.67
CA ASP A 47 13.03 -6.85 20.62
C ASP A 47 12.00 -6.72 21.74
N SER A 48 10.70 -6.78 21.42
CA SER A 48 9.61 -6.77 22.41
C SER A 48 9.63 -8.02 23.29
N TYR A 49 9.99 -9.19 22.75
CA TYR A 49 10.16 -10.40 23.54
C TYR A 49 11.34 -10.29 24.52
N GLN A 50 12.48 -9.77 24.07
CA GLN A 50 13.64 -9.56 24.95
C GLN A 50 13.32 -8.55 26.06
N GLN A 51 12.59 -7.48 25.73
CA GLN A 51 12.14 -6.50 26.71
C GLN A 51 11.21 -7.14 27.74
N PHE A 52 10.20 -7.90 27.33
CA PHE A 52 9.32 -8.65 28.23
C PHE A 52 10.10 -9.60 29.15
N LYS A 53 11.05 -10.38 28.60
CA LYS A 53 11.89 -11.29 29.39
C LYS A 53 12.77 -10.56 30.40
N LYS A 54 13.28 -9.38 30.05
CA LYS A 54 14.05 -8.54 30.97
C LYS A 54 13.17 -8.08 32.13
N THR A 55 12.00 -7.51 31.85
CA THR A 55 11.05 -7.05 32.86
C THR A 55 10.55 -8.21 33.75
N GLU A 56 10.32 -9.39 33.16
CA GLU A 56 9.95 -10.59 33.90
C GLU A 56 11.04 -11.01 34.91
N ASN A 57 12.31 -10.94 34.51
CA ASN A 57 13.44 -11.27 35.38
C ASN A 57 13.60 -10.24 36.50
N GLU A 58 13.45 -8.94 36.22
CA GLU A 58 13.50 -7.88 37.23
C GLU A 58 12.40 -8.06 38.29
N TYR A 59 11.17 -8.41 37.88
CA TYR A 59 10.08 -8.69 38.82
C TYR A 59 10.37 -9.92 39.69
N LYS A 60 11.01 -10.97 39.11
CA LYS A 60 11.44 -12.15 39.87
C LYS A 60 12.53 -11.83 40.90
N GLU A 61 13.49 -10.98 40.54
CA GLU A 61 14.56 -10.52 41.45
C GLU A 61 13.99 -9.70 42.61
N LEU A 62 12.93 -8.92 42.37
CA LEU A 62 12.21 -8.15 43.38
C LEU A 62 11.23 -9.01 44.22
N GLY A 63 11.10 -10.31 43.93
CA GLY A 63 10.19 -11.22 44.63
C GLY A 63 8.70 -10.96 44.36
N ILE A 64 8.36 -10.27 43.27
CA ILE A 64 6.98 -9.96 42.88
C ILE A 64 6.35 -11.19 42.20
N ASP A 65 5.12 -11.55 42.58
CA ASP A 65 4.39 -12.64 41.92
C ASP A 65 4.01 -12.26 40.48
N ILE A 66 4.64 -12.95 39.53
CA ILE A 66 4.47 -12.78 38.09
C ILE A 66 3.02 -13.05 37.65
N LYS A 67 2.35 -14.05 38.23
CA LYS A 67 0.97 -14.38 37.84
C LYS A 67 0.02 -13.27 38.25
N GLN A 68 0.15 -12.79 39.48
CA GLN A 68 -0.67 -11.69 39.98
C GLN A 68 -0.40 -10.39 39.20
N ALA A 69 0.86 -10.12 38.85
CA ALA A 69 1.22 -8.96 38.04
C ALA A 69 0.65 -9.06 36.61
N LEU A 70 0.66 -10.24 35.98
CA LEU A 70 0.05 -10.42 34.65
C LEU A 70 -1.49 -10.41 34.65
N GLU A 71 -2.15 -10.67 35.78
CA GLU A 71 -3.62 -10.56 35.90
C GLU A 71 -4.09 -9.14 36.25
N SER A 72 -3.19 -8.30 36.76
CA SER A 72 -3.50 -6.92 37.14
C SER A 72 -3.63 -6.02 35.90
N PRO A 73 -4.70 -5.21 35.79
CA PRO A 73 -4.92 -4.38 34.61
C PRO A 73 -3.82 -3.33 34.44
N VAL A 74 -3.48 -3.02 33.19
CA VAL A 74 -2.62 -1.87 32.89
C VAL A 74 -3.42 -0.59 33.10
N LYS A 75 -2.99 0.24 34.04
CA LYS A 75 -3.40 1.65 34.10
C LYS A 75 -2.24 2.47 33.54
N VAL A 76 -2.43 2.97 32.32
CA VAL A 76 -1.56 4.01 31.77
C VAL A 76 -2.13 5.34 32.23
N LYS A 77 -1.42 6.04 33.12
CA LYS A 77 -1.72 7.43 33.41
C LYS A 77 -0.89 8.28 32.47
N GLU A 78 -1.54 8.88 31.47
CA GLU A 78 -0.94 9.98 30.70
C GLU A 78 -0.67 11.15 31.66
N GLY A 79 0.61 11.44 31.89
CA GLY A 79 1.09 12.68 32.51
C GLY A 79 0.88 12.84 34.02
N GLU A 80 1.78 12.29 34.83
CA GLU A 80 2.06 12.86 36.17
C GLU A 80 3.54 13.27 36.36
N LEU A 81 4.46 12.89 35.45
CA LEU A 81 5.85 13.35 35.48
C LEU A 81 6.15 14.31 34.32
N LYS A 82 6.06 15.60 34.61
CA LYS A 82 6.71 16.65 33.81
C LYS A 82 8.21 16.64 34.10
N SER A 83 8.96 15.81 33.39
CA SER A 83 10.41 15.91 33.33
C SER A 83 10.79 17.00 32.30
N GLU A 84 11.91 17.70 32.48
CA GLU A 84 12.36 18.76 31.55
C GLU A 84 12.56 18.27 30.09
N ASP A 85 12.59 16.95 29.87
CA ASP A 85 12.85 16.29 28.57
C ASP A 85 11.59 15.77 27.83
N GLY A 86 10.37 16.00 28.33
CA GLY A 86 9.12 15.64 27.64
C GLY A 86 8.11 14.87 28.49
N ASP A 87 6.86 14.80 28.00
CA ASP A 87 5.74 14.16 28.69
C ASP A 87 6.00 12.64 28.85
N GLY A 88 6.21 12.20 30.10
CA GLY A 88 6.37 10.79 30.44
C GLY A 88 5.03 10.11 30.72
N GLU A 89 4.83 8.92 30.14
CA GLU A 89 3.73 8.02 30.50
C GLU A 89 4.11 7.23 31.76
N ILE A 90 3.26 7.25 32.80
CA ILE A 90 3.44 6.37 33.96
C ILE A 90 2.63 5.10 33.71
N VAL A 91 3.34 4.01 33.50
CA VAL A 91 2.75 2.67 33.37
C VAL A 91 2.79 2.00 34.74
N GLU A 92 1.63 1.86 35.40
CA GLU A 92 1.57 1.27 36.76
C GLU A 92 1.99 -0.22 36.77
N ASN A 93 1.85 -0.92 35.65
CA ASN A 93 2.20 -2.33 35.50
C ASN A 93 3.00 -2.58 34.22
N ILE A 94 4.31 -2.36 34.31
CA ILE A 94 5.26 -2.44 33.18
C ILE A 94 5.30 -3.88 32.64
N LEU A 95 5.28 -4.89 33.51
CA LEU A 95 5.31 -6.29 33.09
C LEU A 95 4.11 -6.65 32.19
N ARG A 96 2.90 -6.24 32.58
CA ARG A 96 1.69 -6.49 31.77
C ARG A 96 1.71 -5.69 30.47
N PHE A 97 2.19 -4.45 30.50
CA PHE A 97 2.33 -3.62 29.31
C PHE A 97 3.30 -4.23 28.28
N ASP A 98 4.49 -4.64 28.72
CA ASP A 98 5.48 -5.29 27.86
C ASP A 98 4.96 -6.62 27.31
N TYR A 99 4.23 -7.38 28.13
CA TYR A 99 3.55 -8.60 27.71
C TYR A 99 2.52 -8.32 26.59
N GLU A 100 1.64 -7.34 26.77
CA GLU A 100 0.61 -7.00 25.77
C GLU A 100 1.23 -6.50 24.45
N ASN A 101 2.28 -5.67 24.52
CA ASN A 101 3.02 -5.20 23.35
C ASN A 101 3.72 -6.34 22.60
N PHE A 102 4.31 -7.27 23.34
CA PHE A 102 4.92 -8.47 22.77
C PHE A 102 3.88 -9.36 22.09
N VAL A 103 2.77 -9.69 22.77
CA VAL A 103 1.69 -10.53 22.21
C VAL A 103 1.09 -9.89 20.96
N LEU A 104 0.87 -8.58 20.97
CA LEU A 104 0.40 -7.83 19.80
C LEU A 104 1.40 -7.84 18.65
N SER A 105 2.70 -7.67 18.95
CA SER A 105 3.77 -7.76 17.95
C SER A 105 3.92 -9.19 17.38
N LEU A 106 3.68 -10.22 18.19
CA LEU A 106 3.68 -11.61 17.75
C LEU A 106 2.48 -11.90 16.84
N HIS A 107 1.29 -11.39 17.17
CA HIS A 107 0.11 -11.47 16.31
C HIS A 107 0.36 -10.79 14.95
N HIS A 108 1.02 -9.64 14.92
CA HIS A 108 1.37 -8.95 13.69
C HIS A 108 2.30 -9.77 12.77
N LEU A 109 3.16 -10.60 13.37
CA LEU A 109 4.07 -11.49 12.63
C LEU A 109 3.37 -12.73 12.06
N GLU A 110 2.17 -13.07 12.51
CA GLU A 110 1.43 -14.21 11.97
C GLU A 110 1.20 -14.05 10.45
N PRO A 111 1.32 -15.13 9.65
CA PRO A 111 1.29 -15.01 8.19
C PRO A 111 0.08 -14.27 7.62
N LYS A 112 -1.11 -14.54 8.14
CA LYS A 112 -2.35 -13.88 7.69
C LYS A 112 -2.37 -12.39 8.02
N GLN A 113 -1.91 -12.03 9.22
CA GLN A 113 -1.91 -10.65 9.69
C GLN A 113 -0.79 -9.84 9.03
N SER A 114 0.40 -10.42 8.87
CA SER A 114 1.52 -9.82 8.13
C SER A 114 1.14 -9.46 6.70
N VAL A 115 0.39 -10.32 6.00
CA VAL A 115 -0.11 -9.98 4.65
C VAL A 115 -1.09 -8.82 4.71
N THR A 116 -2.01 -8.81 5.68
CA THR A 116 -2.98 -7.72 5.88
C THR A 116 -2.27 -6.38 6.10
N MET A 117 -1.31 -6.34 7.02
CA MET A 117 -0.53 -5.13 7.32
C MET A 117 0.35 -4.70 6.15
N THR A 118 0.88 -5.65 5.38
CA THR A 118 1.62 -5.34 4.15
C THR A 118 0.69 -4.69 3.12
N LEU A 119 -0.54 -5.19 2.97
CA LEU A 119 -1.55 -4.58 2.10
C LEU A 119 -1.97 -3.18 2.56
N GLU A 120 -2.01 -2.91 3.87
CA GLU A 120 -2.27 -1.57 4.41
C GLU A 120 -1.18 -0.57 3.95
N LEU A 121 0.09 -0.88 4.18
CA LEU A 121 1.20 0.00 3.76
C LEU A 121 1.30 0.11 2.23
N MET A 122 1.26 -1.03 1.54
CA MET A 122 1.42 -1.07 0.09
C MET A 122 0.24 -0.40 -0.61
N GLY A 123 -1.00 -0.70 -0.21
CA GLY A 123 -2.20 -0.23 -0.86
C GLY A 123 -2.42 1.27 -0.76
N PHE A 124 -2.01 1.90 0.35
CA PHE A 124 -2.33 3.31 0.61
C PHE A 124 -1.13 4.26 0.46
N ILE A 125 0.10 3.76 0.33
CA ILE A 125 1.29 4.59 0.08
C ILE A 125 2.06 4.12 -1.16
N ILE A 126 2.56 2.89 -1.13
CA ILE A 126 3.58 2.45 -2.08
C ILE A 126 3.00 2.20 -3.48
N PHE A 127 1.88 1.48 -3.59
CA PHE A 127 1.19 1.21 -4.85
C PHE A 127 0.63 2.47 -5.52
N PRO A 128 -0.06 3.39 -4.80
CA PRO A 128 -0.41 4.69 -5.34
C PRO A 128 0.76 5.40 -6.03
N LEU A 129 1.90 5.48 -5.36
CA LEU A 129 3.09 6.13 -5.89
C LEU A 129 3.68 5.38 -7.09
N ALA A 130 3.96 4.09 -6.91
CA ALA A 130 4.62 3.27 -7.92
C ALA A 130 3.79 3.16 -9.20
N PHE A 131 2.49 2.87 -9.08
CA PHE A 131 1.63 2.68 -10.25
C PHE A 131 1.26 4.00 -10.94
N THR A 132 1.17 5.12 -10.21
CA THR A 132 1.00 6.43 -10.85
C THR A 132 2.23 6.76 -11.70
N LEU A 133 3.44 6.69 -11.13
CA LEU A 133 4.67 6.99 -11.85
C LEU A 133 4.90 6.05 -13.03
N TYR A 134 4.64 4.76 -12.84
CA TYR A 134 4.69 3.76 -13.90
C TYR A 134 3.72 4.08 -15.04
N ALA A 135 2.47 4.42 -14.73
CA ALA A 135 1.46 4.73 -15.72
C ALA A 135 1.76 6.04 -16.48
N ILE A 136 2.31 7.06 -15.81
CA ILE A 136 2.81 8.29 -16.45
C ILE A 136 3.91 7.94 -17.46
N TYR A 137 4.85 7.06 -17.10
CA TYR A 137 5.91 6.65 -17.99
C TYR A 137 5.36 5.90 -19.22
N ILE A 138 4.48 4.91 -19.02
CA ILE A 138 3.91 4.10 -20.10
C ILE A 138 3.06 4.94 -21.08
N SER A 139 2.34 5.94 -20.58
CA SER A 139 1.57 6.85 -21.41
C SER A 139 2.45 7.81 -22.23
N SER A 140 3.57 8.28 -21.67
CA SER A 140 4.40 9.34 -22.27
C SER A 140 5.63 8.86 -23.06
N TYR A 141 6.08 7.60 -22.92
CA TYR A 141 7.34 7.16 -23.52
C TYR A 141 7.38 7.28 -25.05
N ASP A 142 6.28 7.02 -25.76
CA ASP A 142 6.25 7.11 -27.23
C ASP A 142 6.45 8.55 -27.73
N ILE A 143 6.15 9.54 -26.89
CA ILE A 143 6.40 10.95 -27.16
C ILE A 143 7.88 11.23 -26.96
N ARG A 144 8.44 10.77 -25.83
CA ARG A 144 9.86 10.92 -25.49
C ARG A 144 10.77 10.31 -26.55
N PHE A 145 10.44 9.12 -27.04
CA PHE A 145 11.23 8.39 -28.04
C PHE A 145 10.77 8.65 -29.49
N LYS A 146 9.86 9.60 -29.72
CA LYS A 146 9.37 10.01 -31.04
C LYS A 146 8.73 8.89 -31.89
N THR A 147 8.28 7.80 -31.26
CA THR A 147 7.63 6.64 -31.91
C THR A 147 6.11 6.80 -32.06
N MET A 148 5.52 7.83 -31.44
CA MET A 148 4.08 8.11 -31.51
C MET A 148 3.57 8.23 -32.95
N LYS A 149 4.29 8.94 -33.84
CA LYS A 149 3.87 9.14 -35.24
C LYS A 149 3.84 7.82 -36.01
N VAL A 150 4.86 6.97 -35.82
CA VAL A 150 4.94 5.65 -36.48
C VAL A 150 3.74 4.79 -36.09
N LYS A 151 3.43 4.70 -34.79
CA LYS A 151 2.27 3.93 -34.31
C LYS A 151 0.93 4.52 -34.76
N ALA A 152 0.81 5.84 -34.84
CA ALA A 152 -0.41 6.52 -35.29
C ALA A 152 -0.69 6.34 -36.78
N VAL A 153 0.33 6.11 -37.62
CA VAL A 153 0.16 5.78 -39.05
C VAL A 153 -0.28 4.33 -39.23
N SER A 154 0.25 3.40 -38.44
CA SER A 154 -0.08 1.97 -38.57
C SER A 154 -1.38 1.57 -37.88
N HIS A 155 -1.79 2.29 -36.84
CA HIS A 155 -2.93 1.93 -35.99
C HIS A 155 -3.73 3.16 -35.56
N ASP A 156 -5.03 2.97 -35.34
CA ASP A 156 -5.85 4.00 -34.71
C ASP A 156 -5.35 4.29 -33.29
N TRP A 157 -5.08 5.57 -33.02
CA TRP A 157 -4.50 6.04 -31.76
C TRP A 157 -5.35 5.71 -30.53
N LYS A 158 -6.69 5.71 -30.66
CA LYS A 158 -7.57 5.30 -29.54
C LYS A 158 -7.32 3.83 -29.17
N SER A 159 -7.06 2.99 -30.17
CA SER A 159 -6.70 1.57 -29.97
C SER A 159 -5.34 1.41 -29.31
N VAL A 160 -4.36 2.25 -29.68
CA VAL A 160 -3.03 2.24 -29.06
C VAL A 160 -3.12 2.67 -27.59
N LEU A 161 -3.81 3.78 -27.30
CA LEU A 161 -4.00 4.27 -25.93
C LEU A 161 -4.72 3.26 -25.05
N PHE A 162 -5.82 2.68 -25.55
CA PHE A 162 -6.57 1.68 -24.81
C PHE A 162 -5.72 0.42 -24.53
N ALA A 163 -4.99 -0.08 -25.53
CA ALA A 163 -4.10 -1.23 -25.37
C ALA A 163 -2.99 -0.97 -24.32
N LYS A 164 -2.42 0.25 -24.29
CA LYS A 164 -1.46 0.66 -23.26
C LYS A 164 -2.07 0.74 -21.87
N GLN A 165 -3.28 1.28 -21.76
CA GLN A 165 -3.99 1.38 -20.49
C GLN A 165 -4.27 -0.03 -19.93
N CYS A 166 -4.72 -0.96 -20.79
CA CYS A 166 -4.89 -2.37 -20.42
C CYS A 166 -3.57 -3.04 -20.00
N SER A 167 -2.45 -2.75 -20.67
CA SER A 167 -1.15 -3.33 -20.29
C SER A 167 -0.67 -2.85 -18.93
N VAL A 168 -0.90 -1.57 -18.60
CA VAL A 168 -0.67 -1.03 -17.25
C VAL A 168 -1.50 -1.78 -16.22
N TYR A 169 -2.80 -1.99 -16.46
CA TYR A 169 -3.67 -2.70 -15.51
C TYR A 169 -3.26 -4.15 -15.31
N MET A 170 -2.83 -4.85 -16.37
CA MET A 170 -2.38 -6.23 -16.24
C MET A 170 -1.10 -6.33 -15.42
N VAL A 171 -0.12 -5.44 -15.66
CA VAL A 171 1.12 -5.39 -14.88
C VAL A 171 0.86 -5.00 -13.44
N MET A 172 -0.01 -4.02 -13.20
CA MET A 172 -0.45 -3.61 -11.87
C MET A 172 -1.04 -4.81 -11.12
N ALA A 173 -2.02 -5.52 -11.69
CA ALA A 173 -2.64 -6.68 -11.05
C ALA A 173 -1.61 -7.78 -10.76
N ALA A 174 -0.74 -8.09 -11.72
CA ALA A 174 0.33 -9.07 -11.53
C ALA A 174 1.31 -8.66 -10.42
N ALA A 175 1.66 -7.37 -10.34
CA ALA A 175 2.54 -6.83 -9.30
C ALA A 175 1.92 -6.91 -7.91
N VAL A 176 0.64 -6.58 -7.77
CA VAL A 176 -0.09 -6.72 -6.49
C VAL A 176 -0.11 -8.17 -6.04
N ILE A 177 -0.42 -9.11 -6.95
CA ILE A 177 -0.41 -10.55 -6.64
C ILE A 177 0.99 -11.01 -6.24
N ALA A 178 2.03 -10.61 -6.97
CA ALA A 178 3.41 -10.96 -6.66
C ALA A 178 3.82 -10.45 -5.26
N VAL A 179 3.45 -9.22 -4.91
CA VAL A 179 3.71 -8.66 -3.57
C VAL A 179 2.97 -9.45 -2.50
N VAL A 180 1.70 -9.81 -2.70
CA VAL A 180 0.95 -10.63 -1.73
C VAL A 180 1.60 -12.00 -1.54
N CYS A 181 2.01 -12.66 -2.63
CA CYS A 181 2.72 -13.94 -2.56
C CYS A 181 4.05 -13.80 -1.82
N THR A 182 4.84 -12.77 -2.13
CA THR A 182 6.12 -12.51 -1.45
C THR A 182 5.92 -12.16 0.03
N ALA A 183 4.89 -11.40 0.37
CA ALA A 183 4.52 -11.10 1.75
C ALA A 183 4.19 -12.39 2.50
N TYR A 184 3.36 -13.25 1.91
CA TYR A 184 2.99 -14.53 2.52
C TYR A 184 4.22 -15.44 2.72
N VAL A 185 5.06 -15.62 1.70
CA VAL A 185 6.27 -16.45 1.82
C VAL A 185 7.26 -15.86 2.84
N SER A 186 7.48 -14.55 2.82
CA SER A 186 8.37 -13.89 3.78
C SER A 186 7.85 -14.04 5.20
N SER A 187 6.53 -13.91 5.40
CA SER A 187 5.91 -14.08 6.72
C SER A 187 6.06 -15.51 7.25
N LEU A 188 5.93 -16.55 6.41
CA LEU A 188 6.19 -17.93 6.82
C LEU A 188 7.63 -18.13 7.28
N VAL A 189 8.59 -17.56 6.55
CA VAL A 189 10.01 -17.64 6.90
C VAL A 189 10.28 -16.95 8.23
N PHE A 190 9.89 -15.69 8.38
CA PHE A 190 10.19 -14.90 9.58
C PHE A 190 9.40 -15.35 10.81
N TYR A 191 8.15 -15.77 10.64
CA TYR A 191 7.38 -16.39 11.73
C TYR A 191 8.04 -17.70 12.20
N SER A 192 8.47 -18.56 11.26
CA SER A 192 9.19 -19.79 11.61
C SER A 192 10.53 -19.51 12.31
N LEU A 193 11.23 -18.43 11.96
CA LEU A 193 12.45 -18.02 12.66
C LEU A 193 12.13 -17.55 14.08
N ALA A 194 11.11 -16.71 14.26
CA ALA A 194 10.68 -16.25 15.58
C ALA A 194 10.25 -17.40 16.50
N SER A 195 9.53 -18.40 15.96
CA SER A 195 9.09 -19.57 16.74
C SER A 195 10.22 -20.50 17.21
N ARG A 196 11.47 -20.30 16.75
CA ARG A 196 12.63 -21.04 17.29
C ARG A 196 13.11 -20.47 18.62
N ASP A 197 12.99 -19.15 18.77
CA ASP A 197 13.48 -18.41 19.94
C ASP A 197 12.36 -18.12 20.94
N ILE A 198 11.11 -18.05 20.46
CA ILE A 198 9.93 -17.70 21.25
C ILE A 198 9.02 -18.93 21.37
N PRO A 199 8.61 -19.35 22.59
CA PRO A 199 7.66 -20.44 22.79
C PRO A 199 6.23 -19.97 22.46
N VAL A 200 5.92 -19.80 21.18
CA VAL A 200 4.66 -19.19 20.69
C VAL A 200 3.41 -19.88 21.23
N GLY A 201 3.46 -21.20 21.47
CA GLY A 201 2.33 -21.98 22.00
C GLY A 201 1.95 -21.67 23.46
N GLU A 202 2.79 -20.95 24.20
CA GLU A 202 2.51 -20.56 25.60
C GLU A 202 1.76 -19.22 25.70
N PHE A 203 1.65 -18.47 24.61
CA PHE A 203 1.05 -17.13 24.59
C PHE A 203 -0.36 -17.16 24.01
N THR A 204 -1.31 -16.56 24.73
CA THR A 204 -2.69 -16.42 24.23
C THR A 204 -2.76 -15.21 23.32
N ILE A 205 -2.81 -15.47 22.02
CA ILE A 205 -2.94 -14.42 21.01
C ILE A 205 -4.42 -13.99 20.95
N PRO A 206 -4.74 -12.70 21.19
CA PRO A 206 -6.12 -12.23 21.14
C PRO A 206 -6.68 -12.44 19.74
N ALA A 207 -7.90 -12.98 19.66
CA ALA A 207 -8.61 -13.15 18.39
C ALA A 207 -8.99 -11.77 17.83
N VAL A 208 -8.16 -11.23 16.94
CA VAL A 208 -8.47 -9.97 16.26
C VAL A 208 -9.52 -10.21 15.18
N SER A 209 -10.35 -9.18 14.98
CA SER A 209 -11.47 -9.06 14.02
C SER A 209 -11.32 -9.90 12.74
N LYS A 210 -12.43 -10.52 12.31
CA LYS A 210 -12.53 -11.27 11.04
C LYS A 210 -12.19 -10.37 9.85
N SER A 211 -10.91 -10.29 9.49
CA SER A 211 -10.45 -9.68 8.26
C SER A 211 -10.78 -10.59 7.07
N ASN A 212 -11.49 -10.03 6.08
CA ASN A 212 -11.73 -10.70 4.81
C ASN A 212 -10.63 -10.29 3.82
N ILE A 213 -9.63 -11.15 3.68
CA ILE A 213 -8.46 -10.93 2.81
C ILE A 213 -8.84 -10.66 1.35
N LEU A 214 -9.93 -11.29 0.86
CA LEU A 214 -10.40 -11.08 -0.51
C LEU A 214 -10.97 -9.67 -0.69
N LEU A 215 -11.71 -9.18 0.30
CA LEU A 215 -12.23 -7.81 0.29
C LEU A 215 -11.08 -6.78 0.38
N GLN A 216 -10.09 -7.04 1.23
CA GLN A 216 -8.87 -6.23 1.33
C GLN A 216 -8.11 -6.15 0.01
N LEU A 217 -7.91 -7.29 -0.64
CA LEU A 217 -7.27 -7.36 -1.95
C LEU A 217 -8.09 -6.60 -3.02
N ALA A 218 -9.42 -6.74 -3.00
CA ALA A 218 -10.29 -6.01 -3.92
C ALA A 218 -10.18 -4.49 -3.74
N VAL A 219 -10.16 -4.00 -2.49
CA VAL A 219 -9.95 -2.58 -2.19
C VAL A 219 -8.58 -2.11 -2.67
N VAL A 220 -7.50 -2.86 -2.39
CA VAL A 220 -6.14 -2.49 -2.83
C VAL A 220 -6.01 -2.48 -4.35
N LEU A 221 -6.66 -3.42 -5.05
CA LEU A 221 -6.73 -3.43 -6.51
C LEU A 221 -7.52 -2.22 -7.03
N ALA A 222 -8.63 -1.84 -6.39
CA ALA A 222 -9.41 -0.66 -6.77
C ALA A 222 -8.63 0.64 -6.56
N VAL A 223 -7.93 0.79 -5.43
CA VAL A 223 -7.05 1.92 -5.15
C VAL A 223 -5.93 2.01 -6.19
N SER A 224 -5.26 0.88 -6.46
CA SER A 224 -4.20 0.79 -7.47
C SER A 224 -4.72 1.13 -8.87
N PHE A 225 -5.93 0.68 -9.20
CA PHE A 225 -6.60 1.00 -10.46
C PHE A 225 -6.86 2.50 -10.59
N ILE A 226 -7.36 3.16 -9.55
CA ILE A 226 -7.60 4.61 -9.55
C ILE A 226 -6.30 5.37 -9.80
N PHE A 227 -5.23 5.06 -9.05
CA PHE A 227 -3.95 5.77 -9.17
C PHE A 227 -3.23 5.50 -10.50
N SER A 228 -3.21 4.25 -10.98
CA SER A 228 -2.67 3.96 -12.32
C SER A 228 -3.46 4.68 -13.42
N THR A 229 -4.78 4.82 -13.26
CA THR A 229 -5.63 5.55 -14.20
C THR A 229 -5.33 7.05 -14.20
N ILE A 230 -5.26 7.66 -13.01
CA ILE A 230 -4.88 9.08 -12.85
C ILE A 230 -3.50 9.32 -13.48
N GLY A 231 -2.50 8.50 -13.14
CA GLY A 231 -1.16 8.62 -13.70
C GLY A 231 -1.12 8.47 -15.22
N PHE A 232 -1.84 7.49 -15.77
CA PHE A 232 -1.93 7.30 -17.21
C PHE A 232 -2.51 8.55 -17.90
N TYR A 233 -3.58 9.11 -17.36
CA TYR A 233 -4.23 10.30 -17.91
C TYR A 233 -3.37 11.55 -17.82
N LEU A 234 -2.74 11.79 -16.68
CA LEU A 234 -1.80 12.88 -16.53
C LEU A 234 -0.65 12.77 -17.54
N GLY A 235 -0.08 11.57 -17.76
CA GLY A 235 0.98 11.39 -18.75
C GLY A 235 0.53 11.60 -20.20
N VAL A 236 -0.70 11.21 -20.55
CA VAL A 236 -1.29 11.53 -21.88
C VAL A 236 -1.51 13.03 -22.04
N LEU A 237 -2.08 13.70 -21.04
CA LEU A 237 -2.45 15.12 -21.11
C LEU A 237 -1.22 16.04 -21.15
N PHE A 238 -0.24 15.81 -20.27
CA PHE A 238 0.96 16.64 -20.17
C PHE A 238 2.04 16.27 -21.20
N ARG A 239 1.93 15.10 -21.85
CA ARG A 239 2.87 14.63 -22.89
C ARG A 239 4.33 14.56 -22.42
N SER A 240 4.55 14.48 -21.11
CA SER A 240 5.85 14.49 -20.44
C SER A 240 5.79 13.59 -19.21
N PHE A 241 6.93 13.05 -18.80
CA PHE A 241 7.04 12.32 -17.54
C PHE A 241 7.19 13.29 -16.35
N ILE A 242 8.09 14.26 -16.48
CA ILE A 242 8.59 15.06 -15.34
C ILE A 242 7.47 15.90 -14.71
N THR A 243 6.73 16.65 -15.54
CA THR A 243 5.69 17.58 -15.06
C THR A 243 4.58 16.88 -14.27
N PRO A 244 3.89 15.85 -14.81
CA PRO A 244 2.85 15.17 -14.05
C PRO A 244 3.39 14.35 -12.87
N ALA A 245 4.60 13.80 -12.97
CA ALA A 245 5.22 13.09 -11.86
C ALA A 245 5.48 14.03 -10.67
N LEU A 246 6.04 15.22 -10.93
CA LEU A 246 6.30 16.22 -9.89
C LEU A 246 5.01 16.75 -9.28
N LEU A 247 3.99 17.05 -10.10
CA LEU A 247 2.68 17.47 -9.63
C LEU A 247 2.06 16.42 -8.71
N TYR A 248 2.13 15.14 -9.09
CA TYR A 248 1.62 14.05 -8.27
C TYR A 248 2.39 13.89 -6.95
N VAL A 249 3.72 13.94 -6.98
CA VAL A 249 4.54 13.82 -5.76
C VAL A 249 4.25 14.97 -4.79
N VAL A 250 4.16 16.20 -5.29
CA VAL A 250 3.78 17.37 -4.48
C VAL A 250 2.39 17.19 -3.88
N TYR A 251 1.41 16.79 -4.69
CA TYR A 251 0.06 16.52 -4.20
C TYR A 251 0.04 15.40 -3.14
N SER A 252 0.74 14.29 -3.39
CA SER A 252 0.71 13.11 -2.53
C SER A 252 1.39 13.36 -1.18
N LEU A 253 2.54 14.05 -1.17
CA LEU A 253 3.38 14.21 0.01
C LEU A 253 3.15 15.52 0.79
N LEU A 254 2.86 16.64 0.10
CA LEU A 254 2.83 17.96 0.73
C LEU A 254 1.41 18.46 1.03
N ILE A 255 0.42 18.06 0.23
CA ILE A 255 -0.94 18.58 0.37
C ILE A 255 -1.73 17.67 1.33
N PRO A 256 -2.20 18.14 2.49
CA PRO A 256 -3.08 17.35 3.36
C PRO A 256 -4.45 17.13 2.72
N ALA A 257 -5.27 16.24 3.28
CA ALA A 257 -6.64 16.04 2.80
C ALA A 257 -7.44 17.35 2.96
N LEU A 258 -7.84 17.97 1.85
CA LEU A 258 -8.43 19.32 1.85
C LEU A 258 -9.90 19.37 2.25
N GLY A 259 -10.58 18.23 2.36
CA GLY A 259 -11.98 18.18 2.77
C GLY A 259 -12.63 16.81 2.64
N ARG A 260 -13.94 16.78 2.88
CA ARG A 260 -14.74 15.55 2.94
C ARG A 260 -14.73 14.74 1.63
N PHE A 261 -14.73 15.41 0.48
CA PHE A 261 -14.75 14.78 -0.83
C PHE A 261 -13.38 14.79 -1.53
N ASP A 262 -12.32 15.08 -0.78
CA ASP A 262 -10.95 14.96 -1.27
C ASP A 262 -10.60 13.49 -1.58
N LEU A 263 -9.82 13.24 -2.64
CA LEU A 263 -9.44 11.88 -3.04
C LEU A 263 -8.80 11.10 -1.89
N LYS A 264 -7.91 11.72 -1.10
CA LYS A 264 -7.26 11.03 0.02
C LYS A 264 -8.30 10.64 1.07
N ASN A 265 -9.24 11.53 1.39
CA ASN A 265 -10.29 11.27 2.38
C ASN A 265 -11.24 10.15 1.92
N LEU A 266 -11.65 10.15 0.65
CA LEU A 266 -12.50 9.11 0.07
C LEU A 266 -11.82 7.74 0.10
N LEU A 267 -10.54 7.67 -0.27
CA LEU A 267 -9.77 6.43 -0.20
C LEU A 267 -9.52 5.97 1.24
N SER A 268 -9.34 6.90 2.18
CA SER A 268 -9.22 6.57 3.60
C SER A 268 -10.52 6.00 4.18
N ASN A 269 -11.70 6.52 3.79
CA ASN A 269 -12.98 5.89 4.13
C ASN A 269 -13.07 4.43 3.59
N LEU A 270 -12.62 4.18 2.36
CA LEU A 270 -12.56 2.81 1.81
C LEU A 270 -11.60 1.91 2.60
N GLY A 271 -10.45 2.46 3.02
CA GLY A 271 -9.46 1.74 3.81
C GLY A 271 -10.00 1.32 5.17
N HIS A 272 -10.51 2.28 5.96
CA HIS A 272 -11.05 2.02 7.30
C HIS A 272 -12.32 1.17 7.31
N ALA A 273 -13.00 0.99 6.17
CA ALA A 273 -14.12 0.06 6.05
C ALA A 273 -13.69 -1.42 6.05
N VAL A 274 -12.42 -1.71 5.72
CA VAL A 274 -11.94 -3.08 5.45
C VAL A 274 -10.64 -3.44 6.20
N PHE A 275 -9.88 -2.42 6.60
CA PHE A 275 -8.63 -2.54 7.35
C PHE A 275 -8.77 -1.96 8.75
N SER A 276 -7.96 -2.48 9.67
CA SER A 276 -7.93 -2.03 11.08
C SER A 276 -6.79 -1.07 11.35
N PHE A 277 -5.74 -1.05 10.51
CA PHE A 277 -4.53 -0.24 10.69
C PHE A 277 -3.93 -0.40 12.10
N SER A 278 -3.91 -1.65 12.59
CA SER A 278 -3.40 -2.03 13.91
C SER A 278 -1.87 -2.12 13.97
N GLY A 279 -1.22 -2.17 12.81
CA GLY A 279 0.23 -2.30 12.68
C GLY A 279 1.02 -1.00 12.82
N GLY A 280 2.30 -1.06 12.43
CA GLY A 280 3.20 0.09 12.43
C GLY A 280 2.82 1.19 11.43
N PHE A 281 2.01 0.88 10.42
CA PHE A 281 1.43 1.88 9.53
C PHE A 281 0.00 2.22 9.97
N LYS A 282 -0.25 3.51 10.23
CA LYS A 282 -1.58 4.05 10.55
C LYS A 282 -2.03 5.01 9.47
N LEU A 283 -3.12 4.68 8.80
CA LEU A 283 -3.76 5.61 7.87
C LEU A 283 -4.48 6.71 8.67
N PHE A 284 -4.36 7.96 8.22
CA PHE A 284 -5.02 9.08 8.87
C PHE A 284 -6.53 8.85 9.01
N THR A 285 -7.11 9.37 10.08
CA THR A 285 -8.54 9.22 10.37
C THR A 285 -9.38 10.08 9.43
N PRO A 286 -10.27 9.49 8.62
CA PRO A 286 -11.03 10.24 7.63
C PRO A 286 -12.21 10.97 8.26
N VAL A 287 -12.61 12.07 7.63
CA VAL A 287 -13.95 12.63 7.80
C VAL A 287 -14.92 11.62 7.21
N LYS A 288 -15.84 11.10 8.04
CA LYS A 288 -16.75 10.01 7.65
C LYS A 288 -17.65 10.40 6.47
N VAL A 289 -17.66 9.53 5.47
CA VAL A 289 -18.55 9.59 4.31
C VAL A 289 -19.16 8.22 4.09
N ASP A 290 -20.45 8.18 3.81
CA ASP A 290 -21.12 6.93 3.48
C ASP A 290 -20.51 6.29 2.24
N MET A 291 -20.45 4.96 2.23
CA MET A 291 -19.74 4.19 1.20
C MET A 291 -20.33 4.37 -0.20
N ILE A 292 -21.64 4.55 -0.32
CA ILE A 292 -22.32 4.72 -1.60
C ILE A 292 -21.84 6.01 -2.31
N PRO A 293 -21.91 7.21 -1.67
CA PRO A 293 -21.30 8.42 -2.21
C PRO A 293 -19.82 8.28 -2.58
N VAL A 294 -19.02 7.61 -1.75
CA VAL A 294 -17.59 7.39 -2.02
C VAL A 294 -17.40 6.66 -3.35
N ILE A 295 -18.10 5.54 -3.56
CA ILE A 295 -17.99 4.74 -4.78
C ILE A 295 -18.46 5.53 -6.00
N ILE A 296 -19.59 6.24 -5.89
CA ILE A 296 -20.15 7.03 -6.99
C ILE A 296 -19.20 8.16 -7.40
N ILE A 297 -18.64 8.91 -6.45
CA ILE A 297 -17.74 10.03 -6.73
C ILE A 297 -16.45 9.53 -7.39
N LEU A 298 -15.87 8.44 -6.89
CA LEU A 298 -14.66 7.86 -7.48
C LEU A 298 -14.92 7.34 -8.90
N ALA A 299 -16.03 6.62 -9.12
CA ALA A 299 -16.40 6.12 -10.44
C ALA A 299 -16.70 7.27 -11.43
N ALA A 300 -17.43 8.30 -11.01
CA ALA A 300 -17.72 9.47 -11.81
C ALA A 300 -16.44 10.26 -12.15
N SER A 301 -15.52 10.41 -11.19
CA SER A 301 -14.25 11.09 -11.40
C SER A 301 -13.39 10.36 -12.43
N VAL A 302 -13.29 9.02 -12.32
CA VAL A 302 -12.60 8.20 -13.31
C VAL A 302 -13.25 8.34 -14.68
N GLY A 303 -14.57 8.18 -14.79
CA GLY A 303 -15.30 8.29 -16.05
C GLY A 303 -15.15 9.65 -16.73
N LEU A 304 -15.22 10.75 -15.96
CA LEU A 304 -15.05 12.11 -16.47
C LEU A 304 -13.61 12.33 -16.94
N LEU A 305 -12.61 11.90 -16.17
CA LEU A 305 -11.20 11.97 -16.57
C LEU A 305 -10.91 11.13 -17.82
N SER A 306 -11.52 9.95 -17.95
CA SER A 306 -11.44 9.13 -19.17
C SER A 306 -12.00 9.89 -20.37
N ALA A 307 -13.20 10.47 -20.25
CA ALA A 307 -13.84 11.21 -21.33
C ALA A 307 -12.98 12.40 -21.79
N VAL A 308 -12.49 13.20 -20.84
CA VAL A 308 -11.61 14.35 -21.12
C VAL A 308 -10.33 13.89 -21.81
N THR A 309 -9.67 12.85 -21.30
CA THR A 309 -8.39 12.37 -21.83
C THR A 309 -8.53 11.84 -23.25
N TYR A 310 -9.53 10.99 -23.51
CA TYR A 310 -9.75 10.42 -24.85
C TYR A 310 -10.22 11.48 -25.86
N TYR A 311 -10.98 12.49 -25.41
CA TYR A 311 -11.35 13.63 -26.23
C TYR A 311 -10.13 14.49 -26.60
N MET A 312 -9.30 14.85 -25.62
CA MET A 312 -8.08 15.63 -25.86
C MET A 312 -7.09 14.86 -26.74
N ALA A 313 -6.87 13.57 -26.47
CA ALA A 313 -5.99 12.73 -27.28
C ALA A 313 -6.48 12.56 -28.73
N HIS A 314 -7.79 12.72 -28.98
CA HIS A 314 -8.34 12.74 -30.34
C HIS A 314 -8.03 14.06 -31.06
N ARG A 315 -8.12 15.19 -30.35
CA ARG A 315 -7.88 16.54 -30.90
C ARG A 315 -6.39 16.88 -31.05
N GLN A 316 -5.52 16.30 -30.24
CA GLN A 316 -4.08 16.55 -30.34
C GLN A 316 -3.58 16.13 -31.73
N SER A 317 -2.98 17.08 -32.45
CA SER A 317 -2.47 16.83 -33.80
C SER A 317 -1.40 15.75 -33.77
N LYS A 318 -1.72 14.63 -34.41
CA LYS A 318 -0.80 13.50 -34.59
C LYS A 318 0.20 13.75 -35.72
N TYR A 319 0.01 14.84 -36.49
CA TYR A 319 0.67 15.08 -37.78
C TYR A 319 1.33 16.45 -37.93
N VAL A 320 1.23 17.38 -36.98
CA VAL A 320 1.82 18.73 -37.14
C VAL A 320 3.27 18.79 -36.62
N VAL A 321 4.08 19.51 -37.40
CA VAL A 321 5.53 19.75 -37.30
C VAL A 321 5.86 20.59 -36.08
#